data_AF-A0A968XUM6-F1
#
_entry.id   AF-A0A968XUM6-F1
#
_cell.length_a   1.000
_cell.length_b   1.000
_cell.length_c   1.000
_cell.angle_alpha   90.00
_cell.angle_beta   90.00
_cell.angle_gamma   90.00
#
_symmetry.space_group_name_H-M   'P 1'
#
loop_
_entity.id
_entity.type
_entity.pdbx_description
1 polymer ?
#
loop_
_entity_poly.entity_id
_entity_poly.type
_entity_poly.pdbx_seq_one_letter_code
_entity_poly.pdbx_strand_id
1 'polypeptide(L)' 'MTDLNRGIMKFRGADTYRAIVLSSIVVLGAIALLVVWALGAAYPSVLP' A
#
# COMPACT_ATOMS: atom_id res chain seq x y z
N MET A 1 -4.31 -17.01 -6.00
CA MET A 1 -2.90 -16.77 -5.61
C MET A 1 -2.22 -18.08 -5.16
N THR A 2 -2.51 -19.20 -5.81
CA THR A 2 -1.99 -20.51 -5.36
C THR A 2 -0.49 -20.68 -5.64
N ASP A 3 0.03 -20.01 -6.67
CA ASP A 3 1.44 -20.06 -7.08
C ASP A 3 2.38 -19.34 -6.10
N LEU A 4 1.93 -18.21 -5.53
CA LEU A 4 2.63 -17.44 -4.49
C LEU A 4 2.75 -18.22 -3.16
N ASN A 5 1.87 -19.20 -2.92
CA ASN A 5 1.91 -20.09 -1.75
C ASN A 5 2.88 -21.26 -1.89
N ARG A 6 4.06 -21.02 -2.50
CA ARG A 6 5.10 -22.02 -2.68
C ARG A 6 6.43 -21.52 -2.11
N GLY A 7 7.28 -22.46 -1.68
CA GLY A 7 8.60 -22.15 -1.15
C GLY A 7 8.55 -21.24 0.08
N ILE A 8 9.42 -20.22 0.12
CA ILE A 8 9.62 -19.34 1.28
C ILE A 8 8.55 -18.26 1.45
N MET A 9 7.72 -18.00 0.43
CA MET A 9 6.66 -16.97 0.47
C MET A 9 5.30 -17.52 0.95
N LYS A 10 5.30 -18.72 1.54
CA LYS A 10 4.09 -19.39 2.01
C LYS A 10 3.63 -18.86 3.38
N PHE A 11 3.02 -17.69 3.38
CA PHE A 11 2.49 -17.05 4.59
C PHE A 11 1.03 -17.47 4.82
N ARG A 12 0.76 -18.11 5.96
CA ARG A 12 -0.63 -18.49 6.31
C ARG A 12 -1.50 -17.23 6.43
N GLY A 13 -2.61 -17.23 5.72
CA GLY A 13 -3.62 -16.17 5.80
C GLY A 13 -3.30 -14.92 4.99
N ALA A 14 -2.13 -14.80 4.37
CA ALA A 14 -1.75 -13.63 3.57
C ALA A 14 -2.64 -13.43 2.34
N ASP A 15 -3.11 -14.52 1.71
CA ASP A 15 -4.01 -14.46 0.56
C ASP A 15 -5.51 -14.42 0.94
N THR A 16 -5.83 -14.16 2.22
CA THR A 16 -7.22 -13.99 2.62
C THR A 16 -7.71 -12.63 2.15
N TYR A 17 -8.95 -12.56 1.64
CA TYR A 17 -9.59 -11.29 1.20
C TYR A 17 -9.40 -10.15 2.20
N ARG A 18 -9.59 -10.41 3.50
CA ARG A 18 -9.41 -9.42 4.56
C ARG A 18 -7.98 -8.88 4.65
N ALA A 19 -6.99 -9.76 4.53
CA ALA A 19 -5.57 -9.39 4.60
C ALA A 19 -5.17 -8.55 3.39
N ILE A 20 -5.64 -8.91 2.20
CA ILE A 20 -5.38 -8.18 0.95
C ILE A 20 -6.00 -6.78 0.99
N VAL A 21 -7.26 -6.66 1.45
CA VAL A 21 -7.92 -5.35 1.55
C VAL A 21 -7.19 -4.44 2.53
N LEU A 22 -6.82 -4.97 3.70
CA LEU A 22 -6.11 -4.18 4.72
C LEU A 22 -4.74 -3.73 4.22
N SER A 23 -3.95 -4.63 3.61
CA SER A 23 -2.63 -4.28 3.10
C SER A 23 -2.72 -3.29 1.94
N SER A 24 -3.73 -3.42 1.08
CA SER A 24 -3.95 -2.48 -0.03
C SER A 24 -4.27 -1.07 0.47
N ILE A 25 -5.12 -0.94 1.49
CA ILE A 25 -5.44 0.37 2.10
C ILE A 25 -4.17 1.01 2.68
N VAL A 26 -3.35 0.24 3.38
CA VAL A 26 -2.10 0.74 3.98
C VAL A 26 -1.12 1.20 2.89
N VAL A 27 -0.89 0.37 1.87
CA VAL A 27 0.08 0.69 0.81
C VAL A 27 -0.40 1.87 -0.03
N LEU A 28 -1.65 1.86 -0.49
CA LEU A 28 -2.20 2.96 -1.30
C LEU A 28 -2.35 4.24 -0.47
N GLY A 29 -2.75 4.14 0.80
CA GLY A 29 -2.83 5.27 1.71
C GLY A 29 -1.46 5.91 1.95
N ALA A 30 -0.42 5.10 2.14
CA ALA A 30 0.95 5.60 2.27
C ALA A 30 1.43 6.30 0.99
N ILE A 31 1.19 5.71 -0.18
CA ILE A 31 1.53 6.33 -1.47
C ILE A 31 0.80 7.66 -1.64
N ALA A 32 -0.51 7.70 -1.40
CA ALA A 32 -1.31 8.93 -1.54
C ALA A 32 -0.82 10.02 -0.58
N LEU A 33 -0.53 9.67 0.68
CA LEU A 33 0.02 10.60 1.67
C LEU A 33 1.36 11.16 1.21
N LEU A 34 2.27 10.30 0.73
CA LEU A 34 3.58 10.73 0.25
C LEU A 34 3.47 11.64 -0.97
N VAL A 35 2.53 11.37 -1.89
CA VAL A 35 2.28 12.23 -3.05
C VAL A 35 1.77 13.60 -2.62
N VAL A 36 0.77 13.65 -1.74
CA VAL A 36 0.23 14.92 -1.23
C VAL A 36 1.32 15.71 -0.48
N TRP A 37 2.08 15.02 0.36
CA TRP A 37 3.20 15.62 1.09
C TRP A 37 4.27 16.16 0.14
N ALA A 38 4.67 15.39 -0.88
CA ALA A 38 5.65 15.80 -1.86
C ALA A 38 5.18 17.02 -2.67
N LEU A 39 3.90 17.08 -3.04
CA LEU A 39 3.32 18.23 -3.73
C LEU A 39 3.34 19.49 -2.84
N GLY A 40 2.94 19.38 -1.57
CA GLY A 40 3.01 20.51 -0.63
C GLY A 40 4.45 20.95 -0.31
N ALA A 41 5.38 20.00 -0.21
CA ALA A 41 6.79 20.30 0.03
C ALA A 41 7.49 20.95 -1.18
N ALA A 42 7.18 20.49 -2.40
CA ALA A 42 7.78 21.02 -3.62
C ALA A 42 7.10 22.30 -4.12
N TYR A 43 5.78 22.42 -3.94
CA TYR A 43 4.95 23.53 -4.43
C TYR A 43 4.08 24.10 -3.30
N PRO A 44 4.68 24.73 -2.27
CA PRO A 44 3.96 25.25 -1.11
C PRO A 44 3.00 26.40 -1.46
N SER A 45 3.10 26.97 -2.67
CA SER A 45 2.19 28.01 -3.16
C SER A 45 0.98 27.49 -3.95
N VAL A 46 0.89 26.17 -4.18
CA VAL A 46 -0.16 25.54 -5.00
C VAL A 46 -1.20 24.79 -4.15
N LEU A 47 -0.80 24.25 -3.00
CA LEU A 47 -1.74 23.77 -1.98
C LEU A 47 -2.00 24.91 -0.96
N PRO A 48 -3.27 25.17 -0.57
CA PRO A 48 -3.59 26.15 0.46
C PRO A 48 -3.01 25.80 1.83
#